data_AF-A0A1N7KNK2-F1
#
_entry.id   AF-A0A1N7KNK2-F1
#
_cell.length_a   1.000
_cell.length_b   1.000
_cell.length_c   1.000
_cell.angle_alpha   90.00
_cell.angle_beta   90.00
_cell.angle_gamma   90.00
#
_symmetry.space_group_name_H-M   'P 1'
#
loop_
_entity.id
_entity.type
_entity.pdbx_description
1 polymer ?
#
loop_
_entity_poly.entity_id
_entity_poly.type
_entity_poly.pdbx_seq_one_letter_code
_entity_poly.pdbx_strand_id
1 'polypeptide(L)'
;MYAITKKIQIVKKAVVSKNTFINDEISPSAELKFICCNCTHENLVKITPYESGFPVFQLYHENKILSINNLLNNSMIKETQKNMIHVGEFTFNDLPTLYFGTDCESCATKYIGIFSYGEKQPGLEILSVSGIWEYAEA
;
A
#
# COMPACT_ATOMS: atom_id res chain seq x y z
N MET A 1 -6.42 -10.40 1.64
CA MET A 1 -6.00 -9.13 2.27
C MET A 1 -6.61 -9.02 3.66
N TYR A 2 -5.95 -8.35 4.60
CA TYR A 2 -6.45 -8.13 5.96
C TYR A 2 -5.95 -6.80 6.56
N ALA A 3 -6.63 -6.31 7.60
CA ALA A 3 -6.18 -5.17 8.38
C ALA A 3 -5.09 -5.61 9.38
N ILE A 4 -4.07 -4.77 9.56
CA ILE A 4 -3.00 -5.03 10.54
C ILE A 4 -3.41 -4.36 11.84
N THR A 5 -3.47 -5.12 12.93
CA THR A 5 -3.95 -4.62 14.24
C THR A 5 -2.89 -4.58 15.32
N LYS A 6 -1.76 -5.25 15.10
CA LYS A 6 -0.63 -5.32 16.01
C LYS A 6 0.46 -4.35 15.59
N LYS A 7 1.32 -3.99 16.54
CA LYS A 7 2.55 -3.25 16.25
C LYS A 7 3.47 -4.09 15.36
N ILE A 8 4.07 -3.45 14.36
CA ILE A 8 4.96 -4.12 13.40
C ILE A 8 6.26 -3.35 13.20
N GLN A 9 7.26 -4.04 12.67
CA GLN A 9 8.50 -3.46 12.17
C GLN A 9 8.67 -3.80 10.69
N ILE A 10 9.04 -2.80 9.89
CA ILE A 10 9.33 -2.97 8.47
C ILE A 10 10.70 -3.63 8.32
N VAL A 11 10.76 -4.72 7.56
CA VAL A 11 11.98 -5.52 7.38
C VAL A 11 12.64 -5.18 6.05
N LYS A 12 11.94 -5.43 4.94
CA LYS A 12 12.53 -5.29 3.59
C LYS A 12 11.47 -4.98 2.54
N LYS A 13 11.79 -4.09 1.60
CA LYS A 13 10.95 -3.81 0.43
C LYS A 13 11.02 -4.97 -0.57
N ALA A 14 9.86 -5.48 -0.98
CA ALA A 14 9.73 -6.50 -2.01
C ALA A 14 9.84 -5.89 -3.42
N VAL A 15 10.27 -6.71 -4.39
CA VAL A 15 10.31 -6.31 -5.80
C VAL A 15 8.90 -6.40 -6.37
N VAL A 16 8.44 -5.33 -7.02
CA VAL A 16 7.13 -5.23 -7.65
C VAL A 16 7.34 -5.00 -9.15
N SER A 17 6.69 -5.81 -9.99
CA SER A 17 6.92 -5.78 -11.44
C SER A 17 6.29 -4.56 -12.13
N LYS A 18 5.11 -4.13 -11.66
CA LYS A 18 4.39 -2.95 -12.13
C LYS A 18 3.65 -2.33 -10.96
N ASN A 19 3.75 -1.02 -10.79
CA ASN A 19 3.25 -0.30 -9.62
C ASN A 19 2.28 0.84 -9.96
N THR A 20 1.90 1.01 -11.22
CA THR A 20 0.91 2.02 -11.63
C THR A 20 -0.01 1.41 -12.66
N PHE A 21 -1.31 1.56 -12.46
CA PHE A 21 -2.38 1.06 -13.32
C PHE A 21 -3.32 2.22 -13.63
N ILE A 22 -3.84 2.27 -14.85
CA ILE A 22 -4.71 3.36 -15.30
C ILE A 22 -5.97 2.83 -15.98
N ASN A 23 -7.09 3.51 -15.80
CA ASN A 23 -8.35 3.27 -16.50
C ASN A 23 -8.72 1.77 -16.58
N ASP A 24 -8.75 1.19 -17.79
CA ASP A 24 -9.14 -0.20 -18.05
C ASP A 24 -8.28 -1.23 -17.31
N GLU A 25 -7.04 -0.89 -16.94
CA GLU A 25 -6.16 -1.78 -16.15
C GLU A 25 -6.62 -1.97 -14.70
N ILE A 26 -7.59 -1.18 -14.27
CA ILE A 26 -8.15 -1.19 -12.92
C ILE A 26 -9.55 -1.86 -12.92
N SER A 27 -10.11 -2.17 -14.10
CA SER A 27 -11.45 -2.75 -14.25
C SER A 27 -11.39 -4.24 -14.64
N PRO A 28 -11.95 -5.17 -13.85
CA PRO A 28 -12.60 -4.99 -12.55
C PRO A 28 -11.61 -4.87 -11.37
N SER A 29 -10.33 -5.23 -11.58
CA SER A 29 -9.30 -5.19 -10.54
C SER A 29 -7.92 -5.04 -11.15
N ALA A 30 -7.03 -4.29 -10.50
CA ALA A 30 -5.61 -4.24 -10.87
C ALA A 30 -4.85 -5.46 -10.32
N GLU A 31 -4.13 -6.16 -11.19
CA GLU A 31 -3.30 -7.30 -10.83
C GLU A 31 -1.87 -6.87 -10.48
N LEU A 32 -1.55 -6.93 -9.18
CA LEU A 32 -0.26 -6.58 -8.63
C LEU A 32 0.57 -7.83 -8.35
N LYS A 33 1.74 -7.93 -8.97
CA LYS A 33 2.69 -9.02 -8.75
C LYS A 33 3.89 -8.56 -7.95
N PHE A 34 4.31 -9.38 -6.97
CA PHE A 34 5.51 -9.12 -6.20
C PHE A 34 6.30 -10.39 -5.87
N ILE A 35 7.62 -10.25 -5.76
CA ILE A 35 8.52 -11.35 -5.42
C ILE A 35 8.73 -11.39 -3.91
N CYS A 36 8.44 -12.54 -3.30
CA CYS A 36 8.68 -12.77 -1.88
C CYS A 36 10.17 -12.64 -1.55
N CYS A 37 10.49 -11.81 -0.56
CA CYS A 37 11.85 -11.61 -0.06
C CYS A 37 12.48 -12.87 0.55
N ASN A 38 11.68 -13.81 1.04
CA ASN A 38 12.13 -14.99 1.77
C ASN A 38 12.27 -16.24 0.87
N CYS A 39 11.25 -16.57 0.07
CA CYS A 39 11.23 -17.79 -0.74
C CYS A 39 11.30 -17.54 -2.25
N THR A 40 11.41 -16.29 -2.70
CA THR A 40 11.45 -15.88 -4.12
C THR A 40 10.21 -16.22 -4.96
N HIS A 41 9.16 -16.75 -4.34
CA HIS A 41 7.87 -17.00 -4.99
C HIS A 41 7.23 -15.69 -5.50
N GLU A 42 6.69 -15.71 -6.72
CA GLU A 42 5.88 -14.61 -7.26
C GLU A 42 4.46 -14.72 -6.67
N ASN A 43 4.04 -13.69 -5.95
CA ASN A 43 2.70 -13.60 -5.36
C ASN A 43 1.84 -12.67 -6.20
N LEU A 44 0.54 -12.97 -6.26
CA LEU A 44 -0.46 -12.18 -6.96
C LEU A 44 -1.44 -11.56 -5.97
N VAL A 45 -1.64 -10.25 -6.08
CA VAL A 45 -2.61 -9.50 -5.29
C VAL A 45 -3.55 -8.78 -6.25
N LYS A 46 -4.86 -8.96 -6.06
CA LYS A 46 -5.88 -8.22 -6.81
C LYS A 46 -6.35 -7.04 -5.99
N ILE A 47 -6.18 -5.83 -6.53
CA ILE A 47 -6.67 -4.60 -5.91
C ILE A 47 -7.91 -4.14 -6.67
N THR A 48 -9.07 -4.35 -6.06
CA THR A 48 -10.36 -3.86 -6.56
C THR A 48 -10.64 -2.48 -5.97
N PRO A 49 -10.82 -1.44 -6.81
CA PRO A 49 -11.18 -0.10 -6.34
C PRO A 49 -12.36 -0.12 -5.37
N TYR A 50 -12.30 0.72 -4.33
CA TYR A 50 -13.34 0.87 -3.30
C TYR A 50 -13.67 -0.37 -2.44
N GLU A 51 -13.13 -1.55 -2.76
CA GLU A 51 -13.32 -2.79 -1.99
C GLU A 51 -12.04 -3.25 -1.29
N SER A 52 -10.88 -2.96 -1.90
CA SER A 52 -9.58 -3.39 -1.37
C SER A 52 -8.95 -2.36 -0.46
N GLY A 53 -8.33 -2.85 0.61
CA GLY A 53 -7.50 -2.06 1.51
C GLY A 53 -8.26 -1.31 2.61
N PHE A 54 -7.46 -0.64 3.44
CA PHE A 54 -7.89 0.06 4.64
C PHE A 54 -7.22 1.45 4.67
N PRO A 55 -7.86 2.48 5.25
CA PRO A 55 -7.27 3.82 5.32
C PRO A 55 -5.89 3.83 5.97
N VAL A 56 -4.90 4.46 5.32
CA VAL A 56 -3.52 4.49 5.80
C VAL A 56 -3.38 5.15 7.19
N PHE A 57 -4.30 6.06 7.54
CA PHE A 57 -4.31 6.71 8.85
C PHE A 57 -4.41 5.71 10.00
N GLN A 58 -5.04 4.55 9.79
CA GLN A 58 -5.13 3.52 10.83
C GLN A 58 -3.75 2.99 11.25
N LEU A 59 -2.75 3.01 10.35
CA LEU A 59 -1.41 2.53 10.66
C LEU A 59 -0.67 3.42 11.66
N TYR A 60 -0.83 4.74 11.55
CA TYR A 60 -0.10 5.69 12.40
C TYR A 60 -0.97 6.33 13.48
N HIS A 61 -2.28 6.07 13.49
CA HIS A 61 -3.18 6.56 14.52
C HIS A 61 -2.67 6.16 15.91
N GLU A 62 -2.40 7.16 16.75
CA GLU A 62 -1.84 6.99 18.10
C GLU A 62 -0.51 6.20 18.14
N ASN A 63 0.20 6.10 17.02
CA ASN A 63 1.44 5.30 16.87
C ASN A 63 1.29 3.82 17.29
N LYS A 64 0.10 3.24 17.13
CA LYS A 64 -0.20 1.88 17.59
C LYS A 64 0.40 0.77 16.72
N ILE A 65 0.41 0.94 15.40
CA ILE A 65 0.89 -0.09 14.45
C ILE A 65 2.29 0.29 13.91
N LEU A 66 2.41 1.47 13.32
CA LEU A 66 3.65 2.08 12.85
C LEU A 66 3.73 3.52 13.35
N SER A 67 4.95 4.04 13.51
CA SER A 67 5.14 5.48 13.69
C SER A 67 5.09 6.19 12.35
N ILE A 68 4.67 7.46 12.35
CA ILE A 68 4.68 8.30 11.15
C ILE A 68 6.07 8.38 10.52
N ASN A 69 7.11 8.50 11.36
CA ASN A 69 8.50 8.56 10.92
C ASN A 69 8.93 7.28 10.19
N ASN A 70 8.46 6.10 10.63
CA ASN A 70 8.75 4.85 9.93
C ASN A 70 8.14 4.85 8.52
N LEU A 71 6.91 5.35 8.37
CA LEU A 71 6.24 5.42 7.08
C LEU A 71 6.95 6.40 6.12
N LEU A 72 7.33 7.59 6.61
CA LEU A 72 8.04 8.60 5.83
C LEU A 72 9.46 8.16 5.45
N ASN A 73 10.24 7.64 6.40
CA ASN A 73 11.62 7.21 6.15
C ASN A 73 11.71 6.05 5.15
N ASN A 74 10.71 5.16 5.13
CA ASN A 74 10.62 4.07 4.14
C ASN A 74 9.98 4.51 2.82
N SER A 75 9.66 5.80 2.65
CA SER A 75 8.96 6.35 1.48
C SER A 75 7.65 5.62 1.18
N MET A 76 6.97 5.13 2.22
CA MET A 76 5.68 4.45 2.10
C MET A 76 4.58 5.46 1.78
N ILE A 77 4.65 6.63 2.42
CA ILE A 77 3.78 7.80 2.21
C ILE A 77 4.63 9.07 2.17
N LYS A 78 4.00 10.20 1.81
CA LYS A 78 4.57 11.54 1.84
C LYS A 78 3.61 12.49 2.54
N GLU A 79 4.13 13.64 2.97
CA GLU A 79 3.26 14.76 3.35
C GLU A 79 2.41 15.19 2.14
N THR A 80 1.11 15.33 2.36
CA THR A 80 0.20 15.81 1.32
C THR A 80 0.45 17.28 1.04
N GLN A 81 0.32 17.68 -0.23
CA GLN A 81 0.41 19.10 -0.59
C GLN A 81 -0.63 19.94 0.16
N LYS A 82 -0.27 21.18 0.51
CA LYS A 82 -1.10 22.07 1.35
C LYS A 82 -2.51 22.32 0.81
N ASN A 83 -2.67 22.37 -0.51
CA ASN A 83 -3.96 22.54 -1.19
C ASN A 83 -4.80 21.24 -1.25
N MET A 84 -4.20 20.09 -0.92
CA MET A 84 -4.79 18.75 -1.02
C MET A 84 -5.06 18.11 0.35
N ILE A 85 -4.89 18.83 1.47
CA ILE A 85 -5.05 18.28 2.84
C ILE A 85 -6.40 17.58 3.06
N HIS A 86 -7.44 17.98 2.35
CA HIS A 86 -8.77 17.36 2.42
C HIS A 86 -8.78 15.88 2.01
N VAL A 87 -7.78 15.39 1.28
CA VAL A 87 -7.63 13.95 0.93
C VAL A 87 -6.86 13.14 1.99
N GLY A 88 -6.29 13.79 3.00
CA GLY A 88 -5.54 13.19 4.09
C GLY A 88 -4.23 13.94 4.39
N GLU A 89 -3.75 13.86 5.64
CA GLU A 89 -2.51 14.51 6.07
C GLU A 89 -1.27 13.89 5.41
N PHE A 90 -1.28 12.58 5.22
CA PHE A 90 -0.22 11.83 4.54
C PHE A 90 -0.79 10.97 3.43
N THR A 91 -0.25 11.12 2.24
CA THR A 91 -0.75 10.47 1.03
C THR A 91 0.39 9.94 0.17
N PHE A 92 0.03 9.18 -0.85
CA PHE A 92 0.88 8.80 -1.95
C PHE A 92 0.29 9.41 -3.23
N ASN A 93 1.04 10.32 -3.86
CA ASN A 93 0.64 11.08 -5.05
C ASN A 93 -0.59 12.00 -4.84
N ASP A 94 -0.78 12.56 -3.64
CA ASP A 94 -1.88 13.49 -3.32
C ASP A 94 -3.27 12.88 -3.59
N LEU A 95 -3.38 11.56 -3.45
CA LEU A 95 -4.60 10.77 -3.61
C LEU A 95 -4.93 10.02 -2.31
N PRO A 96 -6.21 9.64 -2.10
CA PRO A 96 -6.61 8.77 -1.00
C PRO A 96 -5.70 7.54 -0.93
N THR A 97 -5.06 7.37 0.22
CA THR A 97 -4.01 6.36 0.42
C THR A 97 -4.49 5.28 1.38
N LEU A 98 -4.32 4.04 0.93
CA LEU A 98 -4.80 2.83 1.56
C LEU A 98 -3.64 1.85 1.77
N TYR A 99 -3.86 0.90 2.66
CA TYR A 99 -2.94 -0.20 2.89
C TYR A 99 -3.67 -1.55 2.88
N PHE A 100 -2.94 -2.64 2.71
CA PHE A 100 -3.42 -3.99 2.99
C PHE A 100 -2.31 -4.84 3.60
N GLY A 101 -2.68 -5.76 4.49
CA GLY A 101 -1.85 -6.91 4.86
C GLY A 101 -2.09 -8.09 3.91
N THR A 102 -1.05 -8.84 3.59
CA THR A 102 -1.10 -10.08 2.83
C THR A 102 0.03 -11.01 3.24
N ASP A 103 -0.13 -12.30 3.01
CA ASP A 103 0.91 -13.29 3.28
C ASP A 103 1.44 -13.84 1.95
N CYS A 104 2.69 -14.27 1.94
CA CYS A 104 3.20 -15.04 0.82
C CYS A 104 2.50 -16.40 0.75
N GLU A 105 1.98 -16.76 -0.42
CA GLU A 105 1.25 -18.01 -0.65
C GLU A 105 2.12 -19.25 -0.41
N SER A 106 3.44 -19.14 -0.58
CA SER A 106 4.36 -20.27 -0.46
C SER A 106 4.98 -20.45 0.92
N CYS A 107 5.24 -19.37 1.68
CA CYS A 107 5.98 -19.46 2.95
C CYS A 107 5.34 -18.67 4.11
N ALA A 108 4.16 -18.10 3.91
CA ALA A 108 3.40 -17.33 4.89
C ALA A 108 4.14 -16.11 5.49
N THR A 109 5.25 -15.67 4.89
CA THR A 109 5.91 -14.41 5.25
C THR A 109 4.93 -13.26 5.06
N LYS A 110 4.83 -12.36 6.04
CA LYS A 110 3.82 -11.30 6.06
C LYS A 110 4.31 -10.04 5.34
N TYR A 111 3.39 -9.41 4.63
CA TYR A 111 3.64 -8.22 3.81
C TYR A 111 2.58 -7.15 4.03
N ILE A 112 3.01 -5.90 4.01
CA ILE A 112 2.15 -4.72 3.95
C ILE A 112 2.31 -4.06 2.58
N GLY A 113 1.21 -3.86 1.87
CA GLY A 113 1.15 -3.07 0.65
C GLY A 113 0.59 -1.68 0.93
N ILE A 114 1.17 -0.64 0.32
CA ILE A 114 0.65 0.74 0.37
C ILE A 114 0.35 1.20 -1.04
N PHE A 115 -0.84 1.72 -1.26
CA PHE A 115 -1.29 2.19 -2.56
C PHE A 115 -2.22 3.39 -2.44
N SER A 116 -2.37 4.14 -3.51
CA SER A 116 -3.39 5.17 -3.65
C SER A 116 -4.24 4.90 -4.88
N TYR A 117 -5.48 5.36 -4.82
CA TYR A 117 -6.44 5.25 -5.91
C TYR A 117 -7.29 6.50 -6.00
N GLY A 118 -7.53 6.96 -7.22
CA GLY A 118 -8.47 8.04 -7.50
C GLY A 118 -8.30 8.61 -8.91
N GLU A 119 -9.10 9.63 -9.21
CA GLU A 119 -9.02 10.35 -10.47
C GLU A 119 -7.96 11.45 -10.37
N LYS A 120 -6.92 11.38 -11.21
CA LYS A 120 -5.83 12.36 -11.21
C LYS A 120 -6.18 13.61 -12.02
N GLN A 121 -6.95 13.43 -13.08
CA GLN A 121 -7.50 14.47 -13.95
C GLN A 121 -8.74 13.91 -14.64
N PRO A 122 -9.64 14.76 -15.18
CA PRO A 122 -10.86 14.30 -15.84
C PRO A 122 -10.62 13.16 -16.83
N GLY A 123 -11.19 11.99 -16.56
CA GLY A 123 -11.08 10.78 -17.38
C GLY A 123 -9.79 9.96 -17.21
N LEU A 124 -8.99 10.23 -16.18
CA LEU A 124 -7.80 9.44 -15.83
C LEU A 124 -7.90 8.94 -14.39
N GLU A 125 -8.41 7.71 -14.24
CA GLU A 125 -8.31 6.95 -13.00
C GLU A 125 -6.93 6.33 -12.89
N ILE A 126 -6.32 6.44 -11.71
CA ILE A 126 -4.99 5.88 -11.45
C ILE A 126 -5.01 5.11 -10.14
N LEU A 127 -4.41 3.92 -10.17
CA LEU A 127 -4.04 3.15 -9.00
C LEU A 127 -2.51 3.09 -8.95
N SER A 128 -1.92 3.63 -7.88
CA SER A 128 -0.46 3.68 -7.72
C SER A 128 -0.04 2.98 -6.44
N VAL A 129 0.80 1.95 -6.57
CA VAL A 129 1.36 1.19 -5.46
C VAL A 129 2.71 1.82 -5.07
N SER A 130 2.78 2.36 -3.85
CA SER A 130 4.03 2.90 -3.29
C SER A 130 5.07 1.79 -3.08
N GLY A 131 4.60 0.62 -2.67
CA GLY A 131 5.39 -0.58 -2.57
C GLY A 131 4.70 -1.68 -1.77
N ILE A 132 5.43 -2.78 -1.61
CA ILE A 132 5.10 -3.86 -0.70
C ILE A 132 6.34 -4.12 0.16
N TRP A 133 6.13 -4.27 1.47
CA TRP A 133 7.21 -4.48 2.42
C TRP A 133 6.92 -5.69 3.29
N GLU A 134 7.93 -6.53 3.48
CA GLU A 134 7.93 -7.54 4.53
C GLU A 134 7.89 -6.85 5.89
N TYR A 135 7.11 -7.41 6.81
CA TYR A 135 7.10 -6.95 8.19
C TYR A 135 7.12 -8.11 9.18
N ALA A 136 7.61 -7.82 10.39
CA ALA A 136 7.52 -8.69 11.55
C ALA A 136 6.65 -8.04 12.64
N GLU A 137 5.99 -8.86 13.46
CA GLU A 137 5.33 -8.37 14.68
C GLU A 137 6.40 -7.88 15.68
N ALA A 138 6.13 -6.73 16.31
CA ALA A 138 7.08 -6.03 17.19
C ALA A 138 6.80 -6.27 18.68
#